data_AF-A0A833QT79-F1
#
_entry.id   AF-A0A833QT79-F1
#
_cell.length_a   1.000
_cell.length_b   1.000
_cell.length_c   1.000
_cell.angle_alpha   90.00
_cell.angle_beta   90.00
_cell.angle_gamma   90.00
#
_symmetry.space_group_name_H-M   'P 1'
#
loop_
_entity.id
_entity.type
_entity.pdbx_description
1 polymer ?
#
loop_
_entity_poly.entity_id
_entity_poly.type
_entity_poly.pdbx_seq_one_letter_code
_entity_poly.pdbx_strand_id
1 'polypeptide(L)'
;MATSRVKLGSQGLEVGELKKLVEEGKVKYIGLSEASPDTIRRAHAVHPITALQMEWSLWSRDIESEIVPLCSDIFRSTDLGKFFFNQI
;
A
#
# COMPACT_ATOMS: atom_id res chain seq x y z
N MET A 1 -11.86 -14.36 -11.28
CA MET A 1 -10.64 -14.02 -10.52
C MET A 1 -11.01 -12.99 -9.46
N ALA A 2 -11.18 -13.41 -8.21
CA ALA A 2 -11.56 -12.51 -7.13
C ALA A 2 -10.37 -11.63 -6.77
N THR A 3 -10.47 -10.33 -7.05
CA THR A 3 -9.63 -9.33 -6.40
C THR A 3 -10.12 -9.21 -4.96
N SER A 4 -9.61 -10.06 -4.08
CA SER A 4 -9.88 -10.02 -2.65
C SER A 4 -9.34 -8.70 -2.09
N ARG A 5 -10.22 -7.74 -1.81
CA ARG A 5 -9.88 -6.47 -1.17
C ARG A 5 -9.68 -6.74 0.33
N VAL A 6 -8.47 -7.12 0.71
CA VAL A 6 -8.10 -7.33 2.11
C VAL A 6 -7.76 -5.96 2.71
N LYS A 7 -8.63 -5.45 3.58
CA LYS A 7 -8.42 -4.22 4.36
C LYS A 7 -7.78 -4.64 5.69
N LEU A 8 -6.50 -4.39 5.89
CA LEU A 8 -5.78 -4.81 7.10
C LEU A 8 -4.87 -3.70 7.66
N GLY A 9 -4.73 -3.71 8.98
CA GLY A 9 -4.30 -2.59 9.80
C GLY A 9 -2.80 -2.58 10.07
N SER A 10 -2.12 -1.59 9.50
CA SER A 10 -0.96 -0.84 10.05
C SER A 10 0.24 -1.55 10.72
N GLN A 11 0.36 -2.88 10.81
CA GLN A 11 1.45 -3.57 11.53
C GLN A 11 2.24 -4.52 10.61
N GLY A 12 3.58 -4.45 10.65
CA GLY A 12 4.47 -5.24 9.78
C GLY A 12 4.38 -6.76 9.95
N LEU A 13 3.84 -7.25 11.07
CA LEU A 13 3.58 -8.68 11.31
C LEU A 13 2.45 -9.23 10.42
N GLU A 14 1.48 -8.40 10.02
CA GLU A 14 0.37 -8.82 9.15
C GLU A 14 0.82 -9.02 7.70
N VAL A 15 1.80 -8.22 7.25
CA VAL A 15 2.36 -8.32 5.88
C VAL A 15 3.09 -9.65 5.66
N GLY A 16 3.69 -10.20 6.71
CA GLY A 16 4.33 -11.52 6.66
C GLY A 16 3.33 -12.66 6.38
N GLU A 17 2.11 -12.58 6.94
CA GLU A 17 1.06 -13.57 6.67
C GLU A 17 0.47 -13.37 5.27
N LEU A 18 0.30 -12.12 4.84
CA LEU A 18 -0.13 -11.80 3.48
C LEU A 18 0.86 -12.31 2.43
N LYS A 19 2.16 -12.27 2.71
CA LYS A 19 3.19 -12.86 1.83
C LYS A 19 2.93 -14.34 1.57
N LYS A 20 2.55 -15.12 2.59
CA LYS A 20 2.20 -16.54 2.41
C LYS A 20 1.00 -16.70 1.49
N LEU A 21 -0.02 -15.86 1.63
CA LEU A 21 -1.19 -15.90 0.74
C LEU A 21 -0.85 -15.54 -0.71
N VAL A 22 0.17 -14.71 -0.94
CA VAL A 22 0.72 -14.43 -2.27
C VAL A 22 1.48 -15.63 -2.80
N GLU A 23 2.31 -16.28 -1.99
CA GLU A 23 3.03 -17.51 -2.34
C GLU A 23 2.09 -18.68 -2.65
N GLU A 24 0.97 -18.79 -1.93
CA GLU A 24 -0.12 -19.73 -2.19
C GLU A 24 -0.96 -19.37 -3.43
N GLY A 25 -0.72 -18.23 -4.07
CA GLY A 25 -1.43 -17.77 -5.26
C GLY A 25 -2.87 -17.33 -5.01
N LYS A 26 -3.29 -17.19 -3.75
CA LYS A 26 -4.64 -16.73 -3.37
C LYS A 26 -4.81 -15.23 -3.58
N VAL A 27 -3.72 -14.48 -3.46
CA VAL A 27 -3.68 -13.03 -3.66
C VAL A 27 -2.54 -12.68 -4.61
N LYS A 28 -2.73 -11.71 -5.50
CA LYS A 28 -1.69 -11.30 -6.46
C LYS A 28 -0.84 -10.12 -5.99
N TYR A 29 -1.44 -9.20 -5.24
CA TYR A 29 -0.82 -7.93 -4.85
C TYR A 29 -1.24 -7.55 -3.43
N ILE A 30 -0.33 -6.90 -2.72
CA ILE A 30 -0.57 -6.37 -1.38
C ILE A 30 -0.64 -4.86 -1.45
N GLY A 31 -1.64 -4.28 -0.80
CA GLY A 31 -1.80 -2.84 -0.66
C GLY A 31 -1.99 -2.44 0.79
N LEU A 32 -1.65 -1.20 1.11
CA LEU A 32 -1.84 -0.60 2.42
C LEU A 32 -2.89 0.52 2.35
N SER A 33 -3.51 0.81 3.48
CA SER A 33 -4.53 1.85 3.64
C SER A 33 -4.18 2.70 4.86
N GLU A 34 -4.22 4.04 4.70
CA GLU A 34 -3.99 5.01 5.78
C GLU A 34 -2.72 4.74 6.61
N ALA A 35 -1.65 4.30 5.95
CA ALA A 35 -0.41 3.89 6.61
C ALA A 35 0.57 5.08 6.71
N SER A 36 1.23 5.19 7.87
CA SER A 36 2.30 6.17 8.06
C SER A 36 3.56 5.83 7.24
N PRO A 37 4.43 6.81 6.94
CA PRO A 37 5.67 6.59 6.18
C PRO A 37 6.54 5.46 6.74
N ASP A 38 6.74 5.43 8.06
CA ASP A 38 7.52 4.38 8.73
C ASP A 38 6.91 2.99 8.55
N THR A 39 5.58 2.91 8.60
CA THR A 39 4.85 1.66 8.42
C THR A 39 5.00 1.15 7.00
N ILE A 40 4.89 2.03 6.01
CA ILE A 40 5.08 1.70 4.60
C ILE A 40 6.49 1.15 4.37
N ARG A 41 7.52 1.81 4.92
CA ARG A 41 8.92 1.33 4.79
C ARG A 41 9.13 -0.05 5.40
N ARG A 42 8.62 -0.29 6.62
CA ARG A 42 8.73 -1.61 7.27
C ARG A 42 7.97 -2.69 6.51
N ALA A 43 6.77 -2.40 6.05
CA ALA A 43 5.96 -3.32 5.26
C ALA A 43 6.64 -3.67 3.93
N HIS A 44 7.14 -2.67 3.22
CA HIS A 44 7.83 -2.83 1.94
C HIS A 44 9.13 -3.64 2.08
N ALA A 45 9.80 -3.56 3.23
CA ALA A 45 10.98 -4.39 3.52
C ALA A 45 10.66 -5.89 3.68
N VAL A 46 9.43 -6.24 4.08
CA VAL A 46 8.98 -7.64 4.21
C VAL A 46 8.50 -8.20 2.87
N HIS A 47 7.65 -7.44 2.17
CA HIS A 47 7.16 -7.77 0.84
C HIS A 47 6.85 -6.48 0.06
N PRO A 48 7.17 -6.40 -1.24
CA PRO A 48 6.87 -5.22 -2.05
C PRO A 48 5.39 -4.85 -2.02
N ILE A 49 5.09 -3.65 -1.52
CA ILE A 49 3.74 -3.09 -1.52
C ILE A 49 3.47 -2.53 -2.93
N THR A 50 2.32 -2.88 -3.50
CA THR A 50 1.95 -2.49 -4.88
C THR A 50 0.99 -1.30 -4.91
N ALA A 51 0.26 -1.04 -3.83
CA ALA A 51 -0.73 0.04 -3.78
C ALA A 51 -0.81 0.67 -2.39
N LEU A 52 -1.08 1.98 -2.36
CA LEU A 52 -1.37 2.72 -1.15
C LEU A 52 -2.69 3.48 -1.36
N GLN A 53 -3.59 3.37 -0.38
CA GLN A 53 -4.85 4.11 -0.34
C GLN A 53 -4.79 5.10 0.82
N MET A 54 -4.91 6.38 0.52
CA MET A 54 -4.94 7.46 1.52
C MET A 54 -5.96 8.51 1.10
N GLU A 55 -6.38 9.32 2.07
CA GLU A 55 -7.14 10.53 1.79
C GLU A 55 -6.26 11.56 1.06
N TRP A 56 -6.76 12.05 -0.07
CA TRP A 56 -6.16 13.18 -0.79
C TRP A 56 -7.27 13.98 -1.45
N SER A 57 -7.34 15.27 -1.14
CA SER A 57 -8.33 16.17 -1.71
C SER A 57 -7.74 17.57 -1.88
N LEU A 58 -8.52 18.47 -2.49
CA LEU A 58 -8.12 19.87 -2.57
C LEU A 58 -7.93 20.51 -1.18
N TRP A 59 -8.64 19.99 -0.18
CA TRP A 59 -8.63 20.48 1.20
C TRP A 59 -7.68 19.70 2.12
N SER A 60 -7.38 18.45 1.78
CA SER A 60 -6.51 17.54 2.56
C SER A 60 -5.29 17.19 1.71
N ARG A 61 -4.18 17.93 1.89
CA ARG A 61 -2.93 17.77 1.11
C ARG A 61 -1.73 17.32 1.95
N ASP A 62 -1.96 16.87 3.19
CA ASP A 62 -0.91 16.52 4.15
C ASP A 62 -0.01 15.37 3.66
N ILE A 63 -0.52 14.52 2.76
CA ILE A 63 0.24 13.39 2.21
C ILE A 63 1.30 13.81 1.18
N GLU A 64 1.23 15.03 0.61
CA GLU A 64 2.12 15.46 -0.46
C GLU A 64 3.56 15.73 -0.01
N SER A 65 3.75 16.08 1.26
CA SER A 65 5.08 16.36 1.82
C SER A 65 5.89 15.09 2.08
N GLU A 66 5.22 14.01 2.51
CA GLU A 66 5.90 12.82 3.02
C GLU A 66 5.57 11.55 2.25
N ILE A 67 4.29 11.30 1.98
CA ILE A 67 3.84 10.04 1.36
C ILE A 67 4.08 10.06 -0.14
N VAL A 68 3.71 11.14 -0.84
CA VAL A 68 3.86 11.21 -2.31
C VAL A 68 5.33 11.02 -2.74
N PRO A 69 6.33 11.70 -2.12
CA PRO A 69 7.73 11.47 -2.42
C PRO A 69 8.18 10.06 -2.07
N LEU A 70 7.77 9.54 -0.90
CA LEU A 70 8.08 8.17 -0.48
C LEU A 70 7.60 7.15 -1.52
N CYS A 71 6.36 7.28 -1.95
CA CYS A 71 5.74 6.43 -2.96
C CYS A 71 6.48 6.51 -4.30
N SER A 72 6.90 7.71 -4.71
CA SER A 72 7.70 7.89 -5.93
C SER A 72 9.07 7.22 -5.84
N ASP A 73 9.67 7.14 -4.66
CA ASP A 73 10.97 6.51 -4.45
C ASP A 73 10.88 4.98 -4.40
N ILE A 74 9.85 4.44 -3.74
CA ILE A 74 9.74 2.99 -3.47
C ILE A 74 8.90 2.22 -4.49
N PHE A 75 7.92 2.87 -5.13
CA PHE A 75 7.09 2.23 -6.16
C PHE A 75 7.74 2.44 -7.52
N ARG A 76 8.42 1.41 -8.01
CA ARG A 76 9.00 1.41 -9.36
C ARG A 76 7.86 1.48 -10.37
N SER A 77 8.03 2.24 -11.46
CA SER A 77 6.98 2.55 -12.45
C SER A 77 6.27 1.36 -13.10
N THR A 78 6.75 0.13 -12.89
CA THR A 78 6.16 -1.13 -13.38
C THR A 78 5.18 -1.77 -12.39
N ASP A 79 5.22 -1.40 -11.11
CA ASP A 79 4.30 -1.88 -10.09
C ASP A 79 3.06 -1.00 -10.12
N LEU A 80 2.12 -1.35 -11.03
CA LEU A 80 0.75 -0.84 -11.18
C LEU A 80 0.37 0.22 -10.13
N GLY A 81 0.74 1.46 -10.44
CA GLY A 81 0.45 2.66 -9.66
C GLY A 81 -1.05 2.90 -9.54
N LYS A 82 -1.67 2.17 -8.61
CA LYS A 82 -3.05 2.38 -8.21
C LYS A 82 -3.01 3.04 -6.83
N PHE A 83 -2.72 4.33 -6.85
CA PHE A 83 -3.27 5.21 -5.81
C PHE A 83 -4.79 5.05 -5.90
N PHE A 84 -5.37 4.28 -4.99
CA PHE A 84 -6.81 4.11 -4.97
C PHE A 84 -7.40 5.34 -4.29
N PHE A 85 -7.73 6.31 -5.13
CA PHE A 85 -8.33 7.58 -4.80
C PHE A 85 -9.73 7.32 -4.25
N ASN A 86 -9.97 7.63 -2.99
CA ASN A 86 -11.32 7.68 -2.44
C ASN A 86 -11.70 9.16 -2.29
N GLN A 87 -12.07 9.79 -3.41
CA GLN A 87 -12.99 10.92 -3.35
C GLN A 87 -14.40 10.33 -3.29
N ILE A 88 -15.16 10.80 -2.31
CA ILE A 88 -16.61 10.90 -2.44
C ILE A 88 -16.92 11.65 -3.75
#